data_AF-A0A9F5J5P5-F1
#
_entry.id   AF-A0A9F5J5P5-F1
#
_cell.length_a   1.000
_cell.length_b   1.000
_cell.length_c   1.000
_cell.angle_alpha   90.00
_cell.angle_beta   90.00
_cell.angle_gamma   90.00
#
_symmetry.space_group_name_H-M   'P 1'
#
loop_
_entity.id
_entity.type
_entity.pdbx_description
1 polymer ?
#
loop_
_entity_poly.entity_id
_entity_poly.type
_entity_poly.pdbx_seq_one_letter_code
_entity_poly.pdbx_strand_id
1 'polypeptide(L)'
;MGSAGVPLLLLLVGALSRIPGSEGGQEPPAHFLYQWKAECHFFNGTQRVRLLDRYFYDQQEFVCFDSDIGKYVAVTEFGQKDADYWNSLQDSLQDRRAAVDYFCRCHYGAYTFGQKDADYWNSLQDYLQDRRAAVDYFCRCHYGAYTYQAEKTRRLIGRRTKPTVTISPTKTDPGSPNTILLCAATGFYPVEIDAQWLKNG
;
A
#
# COMPACT_ATOMS: atom_id res chain seq x y z
N MET A 1 10.37 -31.69 59.36
CA MET A 1 9.26 -30.72 59.15
C MET A 1 9.92 -29.47 58.59
N GLY A 2 9.85 -29.09 57.31
CA GLY A 2 8.75 -29.22 56.34
C GLY A 2 8.23 -27.81 56.03
N SER A 3 8.24 -27.44 54.74
CA SER A 3 7.81 -26.18 54.10
C SER A 3 8.70 -24.94 54.36
N ALA A 4 9.50 -24.42 53.42
CA ALA A 4 9.27 -23.98 52.03
C ALA A 4 8.35 -22.75 51.94
N GLY A 5 8.96 -21.57 52.05
CA GLY A 5 8.37 -20.29 51.64
C GLY A 5 9.04 -19.84 50.34
N VAL A 6 8.24 -19.76 49.28
CA VAL A 6 8.59 -19.63 47.86
C VAL A 6 9.39 -18.35 47.55
N PRO A 7 10.42 -18.39 46.68
CA PRO A 7 11.20 -17.22 46.29
C PRO A 7 10.37 -16.29 45.39
N LEU A 8 10.56 -15.00 45.63
CA LEU A 8 9.99 -13.86 44.92
C LEU A 8 10.26 -13.99 43.40
N LEU A 9 9.25 -14.36 42.61
CA LEU A 9 9.33 -14.32 41.15
C LEU A 9 9.16 -12.86 40.69
N LEU A 10 10.28 -12.17 40.51
CA LEU A 10 10.34 -11.00 39.65
C LEU A 10 10.19 -11.48 38.19
N LEU A 11 8.97 -11.40 37.64
CA LEU A 11 8.78 -11.49 36.20
C LEU A 11 9.31 -10.20 35.57
N LEU A 12 10.62 -10.20 35.25
CA LEU A 12 11.14 -9.33 34.21
C LEU A 12 10.48 -9.79 32.90
N VAL A 13 9.39 -9.14 32.51
CA VAL A 13 8.95 -9.17 31.11
C VAL A 13 9.98 -8.38 30.32
N GLY A 14 11.11 -9.01 30.04
CA GLY A 14 11.98 -8.56 28.99
C GLY A 14 11.16 -8.64 27.71
N ALA A 15 10.83 -7.50 27.14
CA ALA A 15 10.43 -7.45 25.74
C ALA A 15 11.61 -8.03 24.96
N LEU A 16 11.52 -9.34 24.63
CA LEU A 16 12.28 -9.91 23.54
C LEU A 16 11.76 -9.18 22.31
N SER A 17 12.37 -8.02 22.03
CA SER A 17 12.51 -7.55 20.68
C SER A 17 13.21 -8.71 19.98
N ARG A 18 12.45 -9.62 19.37
CA ARG A 18 13.02 -10.53 18.38
C ARG A 18 13.57 -9.62 17.31
N ILE A 19 14.85 -9.29 17.41
CA ILE A 19 15.59 -8.68 16.31
C ILE A 19 15.60 -9.79 15.25
N PRO A 20 14.87 -9.62 14.13
CA PRO A 20 14.96 -10.59 13.05
C PRO A 20 16.42 -10.58 12.56
N GLY A 21 17.10 -11.72 12.58
CA GLY A 21 18.46 -11.86 12.03
C GLY A 21 19.56 -12.38 12.97
N SER A 22 19.27 -12.76 14.22
CA SER A 22 20.30 -13.29 15.15
C SER A 22 20.53 -14.81 15.07
N GLU A 23 19.67 -15.56 14.38
CA GLU A 23 19.89 -16.98 14.13
C GLU A 23 20.19 -17.13 12.65
N GLY A 24 21.23 -17.89 12.30
CA GLY A 24 21.68 -18.16 10.92
C GLY A 24 20.69 -18.92 10.04
N GLY A 25 19.39 -18.63 10.17
CA GLY A 25 18.37 -18.95 9.21
C GLY A 25 18.48 -18.01 8.00
N GLN A 26 18.26 -18.59 6.82
CA GLN A 26 18.17 -17.87 5.56
C GLN A 26 17.23 -16.67 5.72
N GLU A 27 17.73 -15.46 5.46
CA GLU A 27 16.92 -14.25 5.52
C GLU A 27 15.66 -14.47 4.66
N PRO A 28 14.44 -14.27 5.20
CA PRO A 28 13.23 -14.50 4.44
C PRO A 28 13.32 -13.74 3.12
N PRO A 29 12.88 -14.33 1.99
CA PRO A 29 13.04 -13.71 0.68
C PRO A 29 12.50 -12.28 0.73
N ALA A 30 13.32 -11.33 0.28
CA ALA A 30 12.88 -9.95 0.21
C ALA A 30 11.64 -9.86 -0.68
N HIS A 31 10.54 -9.45 -0.08
CA HIS A 31 9.24 -9.37 -0.74
C HIS A 31 8.81 -7.91 -0.78
N PHE A 32 8.33 -7.49 -1.94
CA PHE A 32 7.51 -6.29 -2.10
C PHE A 32 6.33 -6.63 -2.98
N LEU A 33 5.19 -6.05 -2.67
CA LEU A 33 4.02 -6.09 -3.52
C LEU A 33 3.83 -4.72 -4.16
N TYR A 34 3.93 -4.66 -5.49
CA TYR A 34 3.51 -3.49 -6.25
C TYR A 34 2.17 -3.75 -6.92
N GLN A 35 1.23 -2.83 -6.79
CA GLN A 35 -0.06 -2.94 -7.44
C GLN A 35 -0.38 -1.65 -8.18
N TRP A 36 -0.95 -1.83 -9.37
CA TRP A 36 -1.49 -0.76 -10.19
C TRP A 36 -2.97 -1.07 -10.42
N LYS A 37 -3.84 -0.08 -10.17
CA LYS A 37 -5.29 -0.22 -10.32
C LYS A 37 -5.84 0.97 -11.10
N ALA A 38 -6.58 0.70 -12.17
CA ALA A 38 -7.34 1.71 -12.90
C ALA A 38 -8.83 1.51 -12.60
N GLU A 39 -9.44 2.49 -11.93
CA GLU A 39 -10.84 2.45 -11.53
C GLU A 39 -11.64 3.51 -12.30
N CYS A 40 -12.74 3.09 -12.93
CA CYS A 40 -13.65 3.99 -13.65
C CYS A 40 -14.98 4.09 -12.90
N HIS A 41 -15.30 5.28 -12.40
CA HIS A 41 -16.52 5.57 -11.66
C HIS A 41 -17.50 6.31 -12.57
N PHE A 42 -18.65 5.71 -12.83
CA PHE A 42 -19.65 6.21 -13.78
C PHE A 42 -20.85 6.81 -13.03
N PHE A 43 -21.25 8.02 -13.40
CA PHE A 43 -22.40 8.72 -12.83
C PHE A 43 -23.38 9.06 -13.93
N ASN A 44 -24.64 8.62 -13.77
CA ASN A 44 -25.71 8.77 -14.77
C ASN A 44 -25.29 8.23 -16.15
N GLY A 45 -24.88 6.96 -16.20
CA GLY A 45 -24.30 6.36 -17.39
C GLY A 45 -22.90 6.91 -17.66
N THR A 46 -22.63 7.33 -18.91
CA THR A 46 -21.33 7.88 -19.32
C THR A 46 -21.27 9.42 -19.30
N GLN A 47 -22.31 10.08 -18.76
CA GLN A 47 -22.39 11.54 -18.69
C GLN A 47 -21.23 12.14 -17.89
N ARG A 48 -21.01 11.64 -16.67
CA ARG A 48 -19.82 11.97 -15.87
C ARG A 48 -19.08 10.68 -15.55
N VAL A 49 -17.79 10.68 -15.84
CA VAL A 49 -16.90 9.53 -15.63
C VAL A 49 -15.65 10.03 -14.93
N ARG A 50 -15.26 9.39 -13.84
CA ARG A 50 -14.03 9.69 -13.10
C ARG A 50 -13.10 8.47 -13.17
N LEU A 51 -11.90 8.69 -13.70
CA LEU A 51 -10.80 7.74 -13.64
C LEU A 51 -9.94 8.01 -12.41
N LEU A 52 -9.70 6.96 -11.62
CA LEU A 52 -8.66 6.91 -10.60
C LEU A 52 -7.61 5.89 -11.02
N ASP A 53 -6.38 6.37 -11.26
CA ASP A 53 -5.25 5.56 -11.65
C ASP A 53 -4.26 5.49 -10.47
N ARG A 54 -4.27 4.37 -9.77
CA ARG A 54 -3.81 4.24 -8.38
C ARG A 54 -2.63 3.28 -8.27
N TYR A 55 -1.62 3.68 -7.49
CA TYR A 55 -0.37 2.96 -7.34
C TYR A 55 -0.09 2.64 -5.87
N PHE A 56 0.29 1.38 -5.60
CA PHE A 56 0.45 0.85 -4.26
C PHE A 56 1.77 0.12 -4.08
N TYR A 57 2.37 0.27 -2.90
CA TYR A 57 3.41 -0.60 -2.36
C TYR A 57 2.93 -1.24 -1.05
N ASP A 58 3.03 -2.56 -0.94
CA ASP A 58 2.55 -3.37 0.18
C ASP A 58 1.17 -2.90 0.67
N GLN A 59 0.23 -2.76 -0.29
CA GLN A 59 -1.15 -2.31 -0.07
C GLN A 59 -1.34 -0.85 0.38
N GLN A 60 -0.26 -0.10 0.65
CA GLN A 60 -0.32 1.34 0.87
C GLN A 60 -0.34 2.08 -0.46
N GLU A 61 -1.40 2.83 -0.73
CA GLU A 61 -1.45 3.75 -1.85
C GLU A 61 -0.44 4.88 -1.62
N PHE A 62 0.45 5.12 -2.60
CA PHE A 62 1.45 6.18 -2.48
C PHE A 62 1.22 7.32 -3.48
N VAL A 63 0.67 7.05 -4.66
CA VAL A 63 0.32 8.05 -5.67
C VAL A 63 -0.99 7.66 -6.37
N CYS A 64 -1.82 8.66 -6.69
CA CYS A 64 -3.03 8.51 -7.47
C CYS A 64 -3.11 9.61 -8.54
N PHE A 65 -3.36 9.27 -9.80
CA PHE A 65 -3.92 10.23 -10.74
C PHE A 65 -5.43 10.23 -10.63
N ASP A 66 -5.99 11.43 -10.44
CA ASP A 66 -7.43 11.66 -10.39
C ASP A 66 -7.85 12.53 -11.56
N SER A 67 -8.71 12.01 -12.43
CA SER A 67 -9.19 12.77 -13.60
C SER A 67 -9.98 14.03 -13.26
N ASP A 68 -10.64 14.09 -12.08
CA ASP A 68 -11.35 15.31 -11.66
C ASP A 68 -10.33 16.43 -11.28
N ILE A 69 -9.12 16.05 -10.88
CA ILE A 69 -8.00 16.98 -10.58
C ILE A 69 -7.13 17.18 -11.83
N GLY A 70 -7.05 16.18 -12.71
CA GLY A 70 -6.26 16.18 -13.92
C GLY A 70 -4.75 16.03 -13.69
N LYS A 71 -4.31 15.48 -12.56
CA LYS A 71 -2.89 15.24 -12.26
C LYS A 71 -2.65 14.16 -11.21
N TYR A 72 -1.39 13.74 -11.11
CA TYR A 72 -0.92 12.85 -10.05
C TYR A 72 -0.87 13.60 -8.71
N VAL A 73 -1.37 12.97 -7.66
CA VAL A 73 -1.37 13.45 -6.28
C VAL A 73 -0.70 12.39 -5.43
N ALA A 74 0.28 12.81 -4.64
CA ALA A 74 0.89 11.95 -3.65
C ALA A 74 -0.09 11.70 -2.50
N VAL A 75 -0.36 10.43 -2.21
CA VAL A 75 -1.21 10.01 -1.09
C VAL A 75 -0.38 9.91 0.19
N THR A 76 0.93 9.65 0.05
CA THR A 76 1.88 9.63 1.15
C THR A 76 3.11 10.46 0.82
N GLU A 77 3.87 10.87 1.84
CA GLU A 77 5.13 11.60 1.66
C GLU A 77 6.12 10.87 0.74
N PHE A 78 6.11 9.54 0.75
CA PHE A 78 6.94 8.72 -0.13
C PHE A 78 6.64 8.97 -1.61
N GLY A 79 5.36 9.14 -1.95
CA GLY A 79 4.92 9.35 -3.32
C GLY A 79 5.14 10.77 -3.85
N GLN A 80 5.58 11.72 -3.02
CA GLN A 80 5.72 13.12 -3.44
C GLN A 80 6.65 13.27 -4.65
N LYS A 81 7.83 12.65 -4.58
CA LYS A 81 8.84 12.73 -5.66
C LYS A 81 8.37 12.06 -6.96
N ASP A 82 7.57 11.00 -6.86
CA ASP A 82 6.97 10.34 -8.04
C ASP A 82 5.86 11.20 -8.64
N ALA A 83 4.97 11.77 -7.81
CA ALA A 83 3.92 12.66 -8.28
C ALA A 83 4.50 13.90 -8.98
N ASP A 84 5.53 14.52 -8.40
CA ASP A 84 6.20 15.70 -8.99
C ASP A 84 6.87 15.34 -10.32
N TYR A 85 7.59 14.22 -10.37
CA TYR A 85 8.23 13.75 -11.59
C TYR A 85 7.20 13.43 -12.69
N TRP A 86 6.17 12.63 -12.40
CA TRP A 86 5.15 12.28 -13.39
C TRP A 86 4.36 13.49 -13.87
N ASN A 87 4.09 14.46 -13.00
CA ASN A 87 3.43 15.71 -13.40
C ASN A 87 4.31 16.61 -14.26
N SER A 88 5.64 16.45 -14.23
CA SER A 88 6.56 17.17 -15.10
C SER A 88 6.57 16.63 -16.54
N LEU A 89 6.13 15.37 -16.74
CA LEU A 89 6.05 14.72 -18.04
C LEU A 89 4.73 15.09 -18.75
N GLN A 90 4.74 16.18 -19.51
CA GLN A 90 3.52 16.73 -20.12
C GLN A 90 2.78 15.74 -21.02
N ASP A 91 3.49 15.02 -21.89
CA ASP A 91 2.86 14.08 -22.83
C ASP A 91 2.14 12.95 -22.08
N SER A 92 2.82 12.33 -21.11
CA SER A 92 2.22 11.27 -20.28
C SER A 92 1.03 11.77 -19.45
N LEU A 93 1.11 13.02 -18.95
CA LEU A 93 0.02 13.63 -18.20
C LEU A 93 -1.19 13.94 -19.08
N GLN A 94 -0.98 14.37 -20.32
CA GLN A 94 -2.04 14.59 -21.31
C GLN A 94 -2.71 13.28 -21.71
N ASP A 95 -1.93 12.24 -22.00
CA ASP A 95 -2.45 10.90 -22.28
C ASP A 95 -3.32 10.39 -21.12
N ARG A 96 -2.84 10.57 -19.88
CA ARG A 96 -3.59 10.13 -18.71
C ARG A 96 -4.89 10.92 -18.50
N ARG A 97 -4.93 12.21 -18.85
CA ARG A 97 -6.18 13.01 -18.87
C ARG A 97 -7.17 12.51 -19.91
N ALA A 98 -6.69 12.08 -21.07
CA ALA A 98 -7.52 11.54 -22.14
C ALA A 98 -8.04 10.11 -21.84
N ALA A 99 -7.46 9.41 -20.86
CA ALA A 99 -7.83 8.04 -20.50
C ALA A 99 -9.29 7.88 -20.04
N VAL A 100 -9.95 8.95 -19.57
CA VAL A 100 -11.39 8.88 -19.27
C VAL A 100 -12.19 8.48 -20.52
N ASP A 101 -11.82 8.98 -21.70
CA ASP A 101 -12.51 8.70 -22.95
C ASP A 101 -12.11 7.34 -23.53
N TYR A 102 -10.83 7.14 -23.82
CA TYR A 102 -10.39 5.95 -24.55
C TYR A 102 -10.37 4.69 -23.67
N PHE A 103 -10.25 4.82 -22.35
CA PHE A 103 -10.23 3.69 -21.44
C PHE A 103 -11.59 3.53 -20.76
N CYS A 104 -12.07 4.50 -19.98
CA CYS A 104 -13.31 4.28 -19.23
C CYS A 104 -14.56 4.21 -20.13
N ARG A 105 -14.81 5.24 -20.95
CA ARG A 105 -16.03 5.26 -21.79
C ARG A 105 -16.04 4.16 -22.85
N CYS A 106 -14.90 3.88 -23.46
CA CYS A 106 -14.77 2.79 -24.44
C CYS A 106 -15.13 1.43 -23.83
N HIS A 107 -14.66 1.14 -22.62
CA HIS A 107 -14.87 -0.18 -21.99
C HIS A 107 -16.23 -0.35 -21.30
N TYR A 108 -16.95 0.74 -20.98
CA TYR A 108 -18.27 0.69 -20.31
C TYR A 108 -19.31 -0.19 -21.05
N GLY A 109 -19.19 -0.33 -22.37
CA GLY A 109 -20.09 -1.14 -23.20
C GLY A 109 -19.50 -2.44 -23.76
N ALA A 110 -18.24 -2.77 -23.43
CA ALA A 110 -17.49 -3.80 -24.16
C ALA A 110 -17.30 -5.14 -23.41
N TYR A 111 -17.46 -5.17 -22.08
CA TYR A 111 -17.02 -6.31 -21.27
C TYR A 111 -18.09 -7.39 -21.06
N THR A 112 -18.12 -8.37 -21.97
CA THR A 112 -18.64 -9.72 -21.69
C THR A 112 -17.77 -10.83 -22.32
N PHE A 113 -16.44 -10.84 -22.13
CA PHE A 113 -15.59 -11.86 -22.77
C PHE A 113 -14.30 -12.29 -22.03
N GLY A 114 -14.37 -12.47 -20.70
CA GLY A 114 -13.18 -12.84 -19.90
C GLY A 114 -12.36 -14.04 -20.42
N GLN A 115 -12.99 -15.05 -21.03
CA GLN A 115 -12.27 -16.20 -21.59
C GLN A 115 -11.70 -15.96 -23.00
N LYS A 116 -12.46 -15.28 -23.89
CA LYS A 116 -11.95 -14.95 -25.24
C LYS A 116 -10.80 -13.94 -25.19
N ASP A 117 -10.84 -13.03 -24.23
CA ASP A 117 -9.75 -12.07 -24.00
C ASP A 117 -8.48 -12.81 -23.56
N ALA A 118 -8.59 -13.78 -22.65
CA ALA A 118 -7.44 -14.58 -22.21
C ALA A 118 -6.82 -15.37 -23.38
N ASP A 119 -7.65 -16.01 -24.21
CA ASP A 119 -7.18 -16.74 -25.38
C ASP A 119 -6.51 -15.81 -26.41
N TYR A 120 -7.07 -14.62 -26.63
CA TYR A 120 -6.46 -13.60 -27.48
C TYR A 120 -5.08 -13.19 -26.96
N TRP A 121 -4.95 -12.77 -25.70
CA TRP A 121 -3.66 -12.38 -25.12
C TRP A 121 -2.64 -13.52 -25.10
N ASN A 122 -3.08 -14.76 -24.88
CA ASN A 122 -2.23 -15.94 -24.93
C ASN A 122 -1.78 -16.32 -26.35
N SER A 123 -2.48 -15.85 -27.39
CA SER A 123 -2.06 -16.04 -28.79
C SER A 123 -0.94 -15.10 -29.23
N LEU A 124 -0.74 -13.98 -28.52
CA LEU A 124 0.23 -12.95 -28.86
C LEU A 124 1.62 -13.32 -28.32
N GLN A 125 2.44 -13.93 -29.17
CA GLN A 125 3.75 -14.44 -28.77
C GLN A 125 4.69 -13.34 -28.26
N ASP A 126 4.68 -12.16 -28.89
CA ASP A 126 5.51 -11.01 -28.48
C ASP A 126 5.10 -10.49 -27.11
N TYR A 127 3.79 -10.43 -26.83
CA TYR A 127 3.28 -10.08 -25.51
C TYR A 127 3.75 -11.09 -24.47
N LEU A 128 3.65 -12.39 -24.74
CA LEU A 128 4.13 -13.42 -23.81
C LEU A 128 5.65 -13.35 -23.59
N GLN A 129 6.44 -12.98 -24.61
CA GLN A 129 7.88 -12.76 -24.46
C GLN A 129 8.17 -11.56 -23.56
N ASP A 130 7.48 -10.43 -23.75
CA ASP A 130 7.61 -9.26 -22.87
C ASP A 130 7.21 -9.59 -21.42
N ARG A 131 6.10 -10.31 -21.22
CA ARG A 131 5.65 -10.75 -19.89
C ARG A 131 6.64 -11.67 -19.20
N ARG A 132 7.38 -12.51 -19.94
CA ARG A 132 8.49 -13.31 -19.37
C ARG A 132 9.68 -12.43 -19.00
N ALA A 133 10.00 -11.43 -19.83
CA ALA A 133 11.07 -10.47 -19.56
C ALA A 133 10.74 -9.50 -18.40
N ALA A 134 9.46 -9.37 -18.02
CA ALA A 134 9.03 -8.52 -16.90
C ALA A 134 9.70 -8.88 -15.57
N VAL A 135 10.10 -10.14 -15.35
CA VAL A 135 10.89 -10.49 -14.16
C VAL A 135 12.19 -9.68 -14.07
N ASP A 136 12.82 -9.41 -15.21
CA ASP A 136 14.11 -8.74 -15.26
C ASP A 136 13.96 -7.22 -15.21
N TYR A 137 13.12 -6.64 -16.07
CA TYR A 137 12.98 -5.19 -16.13
C TYR A 137 12.07 -4.62 -15.04
N PHE A 138 11.12 -5.40 -14.52
CA PHE A 138 10.20 -4.93 -13.49
C PHE A 138 10.70 -5.38 -12.12
N CYS A 139 10.73 -6.69 -11.85
CA CYS A 139 11.03 -7.18 -10.51
C CYS A 139 12.47 -6.90 -10.09
N ARG A 140 13.49 -7.27 -10.90
CA ARG A 140 14.90 -7.04 -10.54
C ARG A 140 15.26 -5.55 -10.57
N CYS A 141 14.78 -4.79 -11.56
CA CYS A 141 15.05 -3.36 -11.65
C CYS A 141 14.43 -2.60 -10.47
N HIS A 142 13.13 -2.78 -10.20
CA HIS A 142 12.50 -2.14 -9.04
C HIS A 142 13.18 -2.57 -7.74
N TYR A 143 13.53 -3.84 -7.59
CA TYR A 143 14.29 -4.29 -6.44
C TYR A 143 15.60 -3.51 -6.31
N GLY A 144 16.43 -3.44 -7.35
CA GLY A 144 17.70 -2.70 -7.31
C GLY A 144 17.53 -1.19 -7.05
N ALA A 145 16.60 -0.55 -7.76
CA ALA A 145 16.32 0.87 -7.69
C ALA A 145 15.81 1.30 -6.30
N TYR A 146 14.96 0.48 -5.68
CA TYR A 146 14.33 0.78 -4.38
C TYR A 146 15.00 0.11 -3.18
N THR A 147 16.15 -0.54 -3.35
CA THR A 147 16.96 -1.11 -2.25
C THR A 147 18.38 -0.55 -2.17
N TYR A 148 19.22 -0.85 -3.16
CA TYR A 148 20.65 -0.56 -3.13
C TYR A 148 20.96 0.83 -3.69
N GLN A 149 20.21 1.26 -4.71
CA GLN A 149 20.42 2.56 -5.37
C GLN A 149 19.54 3.67 -4.78
N ALA A 150 18.55 3.33 -3.95
CA ALA A 150 17.66 4.29 -3.34
C ALA A 150 18.37 5.11 -2.25
N GLU A 151 18.08 6.41 -2.22
CA GLU A 151 18.28 7.24 -1.03
C GLU A 151 17.57 6.59 0.17
N LYS A 152 18.10 6.78 1.38
CA LYS A 152 17.52 6.19 2.60
C LYS A 152 16.01 6.48 2.76
N THR A 153 15.57 7.64 2.30
CA THR A 153 14.16 8.09 2.31
C THR A 153 13.28 7.45 1.23
N ARG A 154 13.87 6.89 0.16
CA ARG A 154 13.16 6.18 -0.93
C ARG A 154 13.31 4.66 -0.89
N ARG A 155 14.06 4.12 0.06
CA ARG A 155 14.20 2.66 0.20
C ARG A 155 12.84 2.04 0.55
N LEU A 156 12.38 1.07 -0.24
CA LEU A 156 11.11 0.37 -0.02
C LEU A 156 11.30 -0.88 0.85
N ILE A 157 12.27 -1.73 0.49
CA ILE A 157 12.53 -2.95 1.25
C ILE A 157 13.12 -2.58 2.61
N GLY A 158 12.47 -3.05 3.67
CA GLY A 158 12.83 -2.72 5.04
C GLY A 158 12.39 -1.32 5.48
N ARG A 159 11.63 -0.57 4.67
CA ARG A 159 10.99 0.68 5.11
C ARG A 159 10.09 0.38 6.31
N ARG A 160 10.27 1.13 7.39
CA ARG A 160 9.39 1.07 8.57
C ARG A 160 9.21 2.47 9.11
N THR A 161 7.94 2.87 9.26
CA THR A 161 7.57 4.16 9.87
C THR A 161 6.73 3.86 11.11
N LYS A 162 7.15 4.36 12.27
CA LYS A 162 6.42 4.11 13.53
C LYS A 162 5.10 4.88 13.54
N PRO A 163 4.02 4.30 14.10
CA PRO A 163 2.75 5.00 14.22
C PRO A 163 2.83 6.15 15.22
N THR A 164 2.15 7.23 14.89
CA THR A 164 1.72 8.23 15.87
C THR A 164 0.40 7.75 16.46
N VAL A 165 0.42 7.45 17.76
CA VAL A 165 -0.75 6.93 18.49
C VAL A 165 -1.36 8.03 19.34
N THR A 166 -2.68 8.20 19.22
CA THR A 166 -3.45 9.13 20.03
C THR A 166 -4.63 8.40 20.67
N ILE A 167 -4.89 8.68 21.94
CA ILE A 167 -6.04 8.16 22.68
C ILE A 167 -6.92 9.34 23.07
N SER A 168 -8.17 9.31 22.67
CA SER A 168 -9.13 10.38 22.96
C SER A 168 -10.49 9.80 23.35
N PRO A 169 -11.22 10.41 24.30
CA PRO A 169 -12.61 10.06 24.53
C PRO A 169 -13.45 10.39 23.28
N THR A 170 -14.34 9.50 22.89
CA THR A 170 -15.34 9.83 21.87
C THR A 170 -16.49 10.61 22.50
N LYS A 171 -17.10 11.51 21.72
CA LYS A 171 -18.33 12.19 22.13
C LYS A 171 -19.45 11.14 22.22
N THR A 172 -19.68 10.62 23.41
CA THR A 172 -20.83 9.77 23.71
C THR A 172 -22.09 10.61 23.95
N ASP A 173 -23.24 9.99 23.75
CA ASP A 173 -24.55 10.53 24.12
C ASP A 173 -24.51 11.07 25.57
N PRO A 174 -24.93 12.32 25.85
CA PRO A 174 -24.91 12.89 27.19
C PRO A 174 -25.59 12.05 28.29
N GLY A 175 -26.49 11.13 27.91
CA GLY A 175 -27.16 10.20 28.82
C GLY A 175 -26.42 8.89 29.10
N SER A 176 -25.30 8.60 28.43
CA SER A 176 -24.57 7.34 28.60
C SER A 176 -23.60 7.41 29.79
N PRO A 177 -23.68 6.48 30.76
CA PRO A 177 -22.71 6.41 31.86
C PRO A 177 -21.33 5.89 31.42
N ASN A 178 -21.20 5.37 30.19
CA ASN A 178 -19.98 4.75 29.69
C ASN A 178 -19.15 5.72 28.85
N THR A 179 -17.85 5.81 29.13
CA THR A 179 -16.88 6.52 28.28
C THR A 179 -16.25 5.54 27.29
N ILE A 180 -16.35 5.82 26.00
CA ILE A 180 -15.65 5.07 24.95
C ILE A 180 -14.35 5.81 24.62
N LEU A 181 -13.24 5.07 24.52
CA LEU A 181 -11.95 5.61 24.09
C LEU A 181 -11.68 5.20 22.64
N LEU A 182 -11.25 6.17 21.83
CA LEU A 182 -10.74 5.95 20.49
C LEU A 182 -9.22 5.90 20.54
N CYS A 183 -8.63 4.82 20.04
CA CYS A 183 -7.20 4.73 19.74
C CYS A 183 -7.01 4.93 18.24
N ALA A 184 -6.37 6.03 17.86
CA ALA A 184 -6.03 6.32 16.48
C ALA A 184 -4.51 6.18 16.29
N ALA A 185 -4.10 5.22 15.46
CA ALA A 185 -2.73 5.03 14.99
C ALA A 185 -2.62 5.55 13.55
N THR A 186 -1.69 6.48 13.29
CA THR A 186 -1.56 7.15 11.98
C THR A 186 -0.09 7.26 11.55
N GLY A 187 0.15 7.47 10.25
CA GLY A 187 1.47 7.76 9.70
C GLY A 187 2.48 6.60 9.73
N PHE A 188 2.02 5.35 9.75
CA PHE A 188 2.89 4.16 9.83
C PHE A 188 3.00 3.40 8.50
N TYR A 189 4.04 2.57 8.42
CA TYR A 189 4.26 1.61 7.33
C TYR A 189 5.10 0.42 7.86
N PRO A 190 4.82 -0.83 7.45
CA PRO A 190 3.74 -1.27 6.55
C PRO A 190 2.34 -1.10 7.17
N VAL A 191 1.26 -1.33 6.41
CA VAL A 191 -0.13 -1.04 6.84
C VAL A 191 -0.66 -2.09 7.83
N GLU A 192 -0.02 -3.25 7.93
CA GLU A 192 -0.32 -4.27 8.91
C GLU A 192 0.17 -3.85 10.31
N ILE A 193 -0.74 -3.81 11.28
CA ILE A 193 -0.46 -3.46 12.67
C ILE A 193 -1.27 -4.33 13.64
N ASP A 194 -0.65 -4.72 14.75
CA ASP A 194 -1.32 -5.34 15.88
C ASP A 194 -1.59 -4.30 16.97
N ALA A 195 -2.82 -4.26 17.48
CA ALA A 195 -3.24 -3.34 18.53
C ALA A 195 -3.94 -4.09 19.67
N GLN A 196 -3.57 -3.76 20.91
CA GLN A 196 -4.15 -4.35 22.11
C GLN A 196 -4.40 -3.28 23.18
N TRP A 197 -5.56 -3.36 23.83
CA TRP A 197 -5.86 -2.56 25.01
C TRP A 197 -5.40 -3.30 26.27
N LEU A 198 -4.74 -2.58 27.18
CA LEU A 198 -4.33 -3.07 28.49
C LEU A 198 -5.01 -2.23 29.57
N LYS A 199 -5.40 -2.86 30.67
CA LYS A 199 -6.02 -2.20 31.81
C LYS A 199 -5.27 -2.65 33.07
N ASN A 200 -4.63 -1.70 33.73
CA ASN A 200 -3.84 -1.90 34.95
C ASN A 200 -2.54 -2.72 34.77
N GLY A 201 -1.93 -2.65 33.57
CA GLY A 201 -0.77 -3.47 33.20
C GLY A 201 -1.18 -4.78 32.58
#